data_AF-A0A0G1ZEY0-F1
#
_entry.id   AF-A0A0G1ZEY0-F1
#
_cell.length_a   1.000
_cell.length_b   1.000
_cell.length_c   1.000
_cell.angle_alpha   90.00
_cell.angle_beta   90.00
_cell.angle_gamma   90.00
#
_symmetry.space_group_name_H-M   'P 1'
#
loop_
_entity.id
_entity.type
_entity.pdbx_description
1 polymer ?
#
loop_
_entity_poly.entity_id
_entity_poly.type
_entity_poly.pdbx_seq_one_letter_code
_entity_poly.pdbx_strand_id
1 'polypeptide(L)'
;MPELQLLGEFNAMNARAAKTAARAAFPHLQESYTDKALLDFKGAWRRFEYKGETSQGALVFDDYAHHPTAVEKTLDAAREKFPDKKILVAFHPHLYSRTRDFMEALARKSG
;
A
#
# COMPACT_ATOMS: atom_id res chain seq x y z
N MET A 1 15.06 -10.89 4.10
CA MET A 1 14.24 -10.01 3.24
C MET A 1 14.95 -8.68 3.19
N PRO A 2 15.13 -8.07 2.01
CA PRO A 2 15.69 -6.72 1.91
C PRO A 2 14.72 -5.69 2.51
N GLU A 3 15.26 -4.53 2.90
CA GLU A 3 14.45 -3.37 3.26
C GLU A 3 13.76 -2.82 2.01
N LEU A 4 12.42 -2.77 2.01
CA LEU A 4 11.63 -2.39 0.84
C LEU A 4 11.42 -0.88 0.81
N GLN A 5 11.37 -0.30 -0.39
CA GLN A 5 10.96 1.10 -0.59
C GLN A 5 9.46 1.32 -0.33
N LEU A 6 8.68 0.24 -0.36
CA LEU A 6 7.23 0.25 -0.18
C LEU A 6 6.84 0.14 1.29
N LEU A 7 5.76 0.84 1.63
CA LEU A 7 5.32 1.00 3.01
C LEU A 7 4.27 -0.01 3.41
N GLY A 8 4.19 -0.24 4.72
CA GLY A 8 3.16 -1.06 5.34
C GLY A 8 3.50 -2.55 5.34
N GLU A 9 3.12 -3.21 6.43
CA GLU A 9 3.34 -4.65 6.62
C GLU A 9 2.76 -5.49 5.49
N PHE A 10 1.65 -5.07 4.90
CA PHE A 10 1.03 -5.77 3.78
C PHE A 10 1.95 -5.87 2.54
N ASN A 11 2.76 -4.84 2.26
CA ASN A 11 3.73 -4.89 1.17
C ASN A 11 4.91 -5.80 1.52
N ALA A 12 5.34 -5.82 2.78
CA ALA A 12 6.33 -6.78 3.25
C ALA A 12 5.82 -8.24 3.15
N MET A 13 4.55 -8.48 3.46
CA MET A 13 3.89 -9.78 3.26
C MET A 13 3.83 -10.17 1.78
N ASN A 14 3.42 -9.25 0.90
CA ASN A 14 3.37 -9.47 -0.55
C ASN A 14 4.75 -9.81 -1.11
N ALA A 15 5.79 -9.09 -0.68
CA ALA A 15 7.17 -9.35 -1.09
C ALA A 15 7.66 -10.73 -0.62
N ARG A 16 7.33 -11.13 0.61
CA ARG A 16 7.64 -12.48 1.11
C ARG A 16 6.93 -13.55 0.28
N ALA A 17 5.64 -13.37 -0.01
CA ALA A 17 4.88 -14.29 -0.84
C ALA A 17 5.48 -14.40 -2.25
N ALA A 18 5.82 -13.28 -2.88
CA ALA A 18 6.46 -13.26 -4.20
C ALA A 18 7.82 -13.96 -4.20
N LYS A 19 8.67 -13.70 -3.21
CA LYS A 19 9.98 -14.38 -3.07
C LYS A 19 9.82 -15.88 -2.86
N THR A 20 8.89 -16.31 -2.01
CA THR A 20 8.60 -17.74 -1.79
C THR A 20 8.09 -18.41 -3.06
N ALA A 21 7.18 -17.76 -3.79
CA ALA A 21 6.68 -18.26 -5.07
C ALA A 21 7.79 -18.39 -6.12
N ALA A 22 8.69 -17.40 -6.22
CA ALA A 22 9.83 -17.44 -7.13
C ALA A 22 10.78 -18.60 -6.80
N ARG A 23 11.07 -18.85 -5.52
CA ARG A 23 11.90 -19.99 -5.09
C ARG A 23 11.26 -21.34 -5.43
N ALA A 24 9.94 -21.45 -5.30
CA ALA A 24 9.21 -22.67 -5.63
C ALA A 24 9.17 -22.93 -7.15
N ALA A 25 8.96 -21.87 -7.95
CA ALA A 25 8.88 -21.97 -9.40
C ALA A 25 10.25 -22.12 -10.08
N PHE A 26 11.30 -21.54 -9.48
CA PHE A 26 12.66 -21.51 -10.03
C PHE A 26 13.69 -21.96 -8.98
N PRO A 27 13.83 -23.28 -8.74
CA PRO A 27 14.69 -23.80 -7.65
C PRO A 27 16.17 -23.44 -7.75
N HIS A 28 16.65 -23.14 -8.95
CA HIS A 28 18.05 -22.77 -9.22
C HIS A 28 18.27 -21.25 -9.28
N LEU A 29 17.22 -20.44 -9.10
CA LEU A 29 17.35 -18.99 -9.07
C LEU A 29 18.11 -18.57 -7.82
N GLN A 30 19.21 -17.83 -8.00
CA GLN A 30 19.95 -17.29 -6.87
C GLN A 30 19.13 -16.25 -6.12
N GLU A 31 19.19 -16.29 -4.79
CA GLU A 31 18.43 -15.40 -3.91
C GLU A 31 18.71 -13.92 -4.18
N SER A 32 19.94 -13.59 -4.58
CA SER A 32 20.38 -12.26 -4.98
C SER A 32 19.53 -11.63 -6.09
N TYR A 33 19.03 -12.41 -7.05
CA TYR A 33 18.13 -11.90 -8.09
C TYR A 33 16.79 -11.48 -7.52
N THR A 34 16.20 -12.30 -6.64
CA THR A 34 14.93 -11.95 -5.99
C THR A 34 15.07 -10.75 -5.08
N ASP A 35 16.18 -10.64 -4.34
CA ASP A 35 16.43 -9.50 -3.45
C ASP A 35 16.65 -8.21 -4.23
N LYS A 36 17.43 -8.26 -5.32
CA LYS A 36 17.59 -7.12 -6.22
C LYS A 36 16.27 -6.68 -6.84
N ALA A 37 15.47 -7.63 -7.34
CA ALA A 37 14.16 -7.32 -7.90
C ALA A 37 13.21 -6.65 -6.89
N LEU A 38 13.25 -7.10 -5.62
CA LEU A 38 12.45 -6.50 -4.55
C LEU A 38 12.95 -5.10 -4.15
N LEU A 39 14.26 -4.87 -4.15
CA LEU A 39 14.86 -3.54 -3.91
C LEU A 39 14.53 -2.55 -5.03
N ASP A 40 14.54 -3.01 -6.27
CA ASP A 40 14.27 -2.19 -7.46
C ASP A 40 12.75 -1.97 -7.70
N PHE A 41 11.88 -2.67 -6.97
CA PHE A 41 10.44 -2.59 -7.16
C PHE A 41 9.87 -1.28 -6.60
N LYS A 42 9.49 -0.37 -7.52
CA LYS A 42 8.97 0.98 -7.21
C LYS A 42 7.49 1.00 -6.79
N GLY A 43 6.85 -0.17 -6.70
CA GLY A 43 5.42 -0.28 -6.41
C GLY A 43 4.58 -0.57 -7.64
N ALA A 44 3.27 -0.67 -7.38
CA ALA A 44 2.27 -0.89 -8.41
C ALA A 44 1.41 0.37 -8.56
N TRP A 45 0.86 0.55 -9.76
CA TRP A 45 -0.06 1.65 -10.05
C TRP A 45 -1.19 1.69 -9.01
N ARG A 46 -1.37 2.87 -8.40
CA ARG A 46 -2.39 3.15 -7.36
C ARG A 46 -2.26 2.24 -6.12
N ARG A 47 -1.04 1.95 -5.67
CA ARG A 47 -0.78 1.26 -4.39
C ARG A 47 0.19 2.06 -3.55
N PHE A 48 -0.37 2.90 -2.68
CA PHE A 48 0.36 3.90 -1.90
C PHE A 48 1.35 4.70 -2.77
N GLU A 49 0.90 5.07 -3.98
CA GLU A 49 1.73 5.65 -5.02
C GLU A 49 1.98 7.13 -4.71
N TYR A 50 3.24 7.52 -4.58
CA TYR A 50 3.60 8.93 -4.41
C TYR A 50 3.35 9.72 -5.70
N LYS A 51 2.54 10.77 -5.63
CA LYS A 51 2.16 11.63 -6.76
C LYS A 51 2.90 12.97 -6.80
N GLY A 52 3.63 13.30 -5.73
CA GLY A 52 4.36 14.55 -5.60
C GLY A 52 3.98 15.32 -4.34
N GLU A 53 4.37 16.59 -4.33
CA GLU A 53 4.15 17.51 -3.23
C GLU A 53 3.45 18.77 -3.78
N THR A 54 2.45 19.29 -3.06
CA THR A 54 1.78 20.53 -3.45
C THR A 54 2.71 21.72 -3.24
N SER A 55 2.40 22.86 -3.85
CA SER A 55 3.14 24.11 -3.63
C SER A 55 3.16 24.58 -2.17
N GLN A 56 2.24 24.08 -1.34
CA GLN A 56 2.15 24.37 0.09
C GLN A 56 2.76 23.26 0.97
N GLY A 57 3.45 22.29 0.38
CA GLY A 57 4.20 21.26 1.10
C GLY A 57 3.42 20.01 1.50
N ALA A 58 2.21 19.81 0.96
CA ALA A 58 1.42 18.61 1.24
C ALA A 58 1.86 17.45 0.34
N LEU A 59 2.26 16.33 0.93
CA LEU A 59 2.58 15.11 0.19
C LEU A 59 1.29 14.47 -0.32
N VAL A 60 1.27 14.09 -1.60
CA VAL A 60 0.10 13.50 -2.27
C VAL A 60 0.39 12.04 -2.59
N PHE A 61 -0.54 11.16 -2.20
CA PHE A 61 -0.49 9.73 -2.49
C PHE A 61 -1.82 9.27 -3.12
N ASP A 62 -1.77 8.34 -4.07
CA ASP A 62 -2.95 7.66 -4.66
C ASP A 62 -2.97 6.18 -4.24
N ASP A 63 -4.15 5.68 -3.86
CA ASP A 63 -4.36 4.30 -3.48
C ASP A 63 -5.70 3.75 -3.99
N TYR A 64 -5.68 2.50 -4.46
CA TYR A 64 -6.82 1.80 -5.03
C TYR A 64 -7.71 1.12 -3.97
N ALA A 65 -7.41 1.26 -2.67
CA ALA A 65 -8.19 0.68 -1.60
C ALA A 65 -9.66 1.15 -1.66
N HIS A 66 -10.54 0.19 -1.92
CA HIS A 66 -11.98 0.38 -1.96
C HIS A 66 -12.71 -0.56 -0.98
N HIS A 67 -11.99 -1.51 -0.40
CA HIS A 67 -12.49 -2.37 0.68
C HIS A 67 -12.08 -1.78 2.04
N PRO A 68 -12.94 -1.77 3.07
CA PRO A 68 -12.65 -1.12 4.35
C PRO A 68 -11.34 -1.57 5.01
N THR A 69 -11.03 -2.87 4.96
CA THR A 69 -9.76 -3.41 5.48
C THR A 69 -8.54 -2.88 4.74
N ALA A 70 -8.64 -2.70 3.42
CA ALA A 70 -7.54 -2.15 2.64
C ALA A 70 -7.34 -0.66 2.94
N VAL A 71 -8.45 0.09 3.09
CA VAL A 71 -8.41 1.51 3.48
C VAL A 71 -7.75 1.66 4.84
N GLU A 72 -8.13 0.85 5.83
CA GLU A 72 -7.51 0.86 7.16
C GLU A 72 -6.00 0.62 7.11
N LYS A 73 -5.58 -0.46 6.43
CA LYS A 73 -4.16 -0.78 6.30
C LYS A 73 -3.36 0.33 5.62
N THR A 74 -3.95 0.99 4.62
CA THR A 74 -3.36 2.15 3.96
C THR A 74 -3.22 3.32 4.94
N LEU A 75 -4.23 3.62 5.75
CA LEU A 75 -4.19 4.70 6.73
C LEU A 75 -3.20 4.42 7.88
N ASP A 76 -3.13 3.18 8.35
CA ASP A 76 -2.19 2.79 9.40
C ASP A 76 -0.74 2.91 8.92
N ALA A 77 -0.46 2.45 7.70
CA ALA A 77 0.85 2.65 7.07
C ALA A 77 1.21 4.14 6.89
N ALA A 78 0.22 4.99 6.58
CA ALA A 78 0.42 6.43 6.49
C ALA A 78 0.72 7.06 7.87
N ARG A 79 0.01 6.65 8.93
CA ARG A 79 0.23 7.13 10.30
C ARG A 79 1.60 6.71 10.84
N GLU A 80 2.00 5.47 10.57
CA GLU A 80 3.31 4.95 10.97
C GLU A 80 4.44 5.72 10.30
N LYS A 81 4.33 6.01 8.99
CA LYS A 81 5.36 6.75 8.26
C LYS A 81 5.40 8.23 8.61
N PHE A 82 4.26 8.83 8.88
CA PHE A 82 4.12 10.27 9.07
C PHE A 82 3.45 10.60 10.41
N PRO A 83 4.08 10.23 11.54
CA PRO A 83 3.45 10.34 12.87
C PRO A 83 3.07 11.77 13.23
N ASP A 84 3.82 12.76 12.75
CA ASP A 84 3.63 14.17 13.05
C ASP A 84 2.85 14.94 11.97
N LYS A 85 2.33 14.25 10.94
CA LYS A 85 1.56 14.90 9.85
C LYS A 85 0.07 14.61 9.99
N LYS A 86 -0.74 15.64 9.71
CA LYS A 86 -2.17 15.45 9.52
C LYS A 86 -2.44 14.69 8.22
N ILE A 87 -3.21 13.61 8.31
CA ILE A 87 -3.63 12.82 7.16
C ILE A 87 -5.00 13.32 6.70
N LEU A 88 -5.12 13.64 5.41
CA LEU A 88 -6.38 13.97 4.76
C LEU A 88 -6.68 12.92 3.70
N VAL A 89 -7.91 12.42 3.69
CA VAL A 89 -8.35 11.37 2.77
C VAL A 89 -9.43 11.92 1.86
N ALA A 90 -9.16 11.93 0.55
CA ALA A 90 -10.18 12.14 -0.47
C ALA A 90 -10.71 10.77 -0.94
N PHE A 91 -11.77 10.27 -0.31
CA PHE A 91 -12.32 8.95 -0.59
C PHE A 91 -13.43 8.99 -1.64
N HIS A 92 -13.32 8.16 -2.68
CA HIS A 92 -14.39 7.93 -3.64
C HIS A 92 -14.89 6.49 -3.53
N PRO A 93 -16.14 6.26 -3.06
CA PRO A 93 -16.70 4.92 -2.96
C PRO A 93 -16.85 4.28 -4.35
N HIS A 94 -16.37 3.04 -4.51
CA HIS A 94 -16.47 2.32 -5.78
C HIS A 94 -17.71 1.42 -5.81
N LEU A 95 -18.72 1.77 -6.62
CA LEU A 95 -20.03 1.10 -6.79
C LEU A 95 -21.02 1.26 -5.63
N TYR A 96 -22.29 1.49 -5.97
CA TYR A 96 -23.38 1.65 -5.01
C TYR A 96 -23.55 0.47 -4.05
N SER A 97 -23.44 -0.78 -4.54
CA SER A 97 -23.59 -1.98 -3.72
C SER A 97 -22.53 -2.06 -2.62
N ARG A 98 -21.25 -1.78 -2.95
CA ARG A 98 -20.18 -1.78 -1.96
C ARG A 98 -20.28 -0.65 -0.96
N THR A 99 -20.73 0.54 -1.38
CA THR A 99 -20.99 1.64 -0.44
C THR A 99 -22.08 1.27 0.54
N ARG A 100 -23.17 0.65 0.08
CA ARG A 100 -24.25 0.15 0.96
C ARG A 100 -23.72 -0.92 1.92
N ASP A 101 -23.04 -1.93 1.39
CA ASP A 101 -22.62 -3.11 2.16
C ASP A 101 -21.53 -2.76 3.20
N PHE A 102 -20.77 -1.68 2.99
CA PHE A 102 -19.66 -1.27 3.85
C PHE A 102 -19.80 0.14 4.44
N MET A 103 -20.99 0.74 4.40
CA MET A 103 -21.22 2.16 4.74
C MET A 103 -20.67 2.52 6.13
N GLU A 104 -21.05 1.75 7.15
CA GLU A 104 -20.65 2.01 8.53
C GLU A 104 -19.14 1.85 8.74
N ALA A 105 -18.54 0.85 8.09
CA ALA A 105 -17.11 0.56 8.22
C ALA A 105 -16.25 1.64 7.55
N LEU A 106 -16.69 2.18 6.40
CA LEU A 106 -16.01 3.27 5.71
C LEU A 106 -16.18 4.59 6.47
N ALA A 107 -17.39 4.89 6.97
CA ALA A 107 -17.66 6.11 7.73
C ALA A 107 -16.80 6.20 9.00
N ARG A 108 -16.65 5.09 9.74
CA ARG A 108 -15.86 5.05 10.99
C ARG A 108 -14.36 5.28 10.76
N LYS A 109 -13.86 4.94 9.58
CA LYS A 109 -12.42 4.93 9.27
C LYS A 109 -11.93 6.17 8.52
N SER A 110 -12.86 7.05 8.15
CA SER A 110 -12.57 8.26 7.36
C SER A 110 -12.45 9.54 8.22
N GLY A 111 -12.75 9.46 9.52
CA GLY A 111 -12.61 10.55 10.50
C GLY A 111 -11.37 10.37 11.37
#